data_AF-A0A7J6R9X1-F1
#
_entry.id   AF-A0A7J6R9X1-F1
#
_cell.length_a   1.000
_cell.length_b   1.000
_cell.length_c   1.000
_cell.angle_alpha   90.00
_cell.angle_beta   90.00
_cell.angle_gamma   90.00
#
_symmetry.space_group_name_H-M   'P 1'
#
loop_
_entity.id
_entity.type
_entity.pdbx_description
1 polymer ?
#
loop_
_entity_poly.entity_id
_entity_poly.type
_entity_poly.pdbx_seq_one_letter_code
_entity_poly.pdbx_strand_id
1 'polypeptide(L)'
;MLERKKFGPLGYNMMYPFSIGDLRDSASVLYNYLENASSVKVPWDDLRYIFGEIMYGGHIVDDWDRKLCRTYLEFFMHDELLDETELVPFTDPSKLSFLSPAPSSHE
;
A
#
# COMPACT_ATOMS: atom_id res chain seq x y z
N MET A 1 7.16 2.31 -0.28
CA MET A 1 7.14 3.77 0.05
C MET A 1 8.46 4.27 0.61
N LEU A 2 8.96 3.73 1.72
CA LEU A 2 10.22 4.19 2.37
C LEU A 2 11.44 4.22 1.44
N GLU A 3 11.64 3.16 0.66
CA GLU A 3 12.77 3.02 -0.27
C GLU A 3 12.84 4.13 -1.33
N ARG A 4 11.69 4.75 -1.67
CA ARG A 4 11.67 5.87 -2.64
C ARG A 4 12.45 7.08 -2.13
N LYS A 5 12.60 7.25 -0.82
CA LYS A 5 13.44 8.33 -0.23
C LYS A 5 14.89 8.28 -0.72
N LYS A 6 15.40 7.10 -1.11
CA LYS A 6 16.76 6.94 -1.64
C LYS A 6 16.99 7.68 -2.97
N PHE A 7 15.94 8.06 -3.67
CA PHE A 7 15.99 8.73 -4.97
C PHE A 7 15.75 10.25 -4.89
N GLY A 8 15.71 10.81 -3.68
CA GLY A 8 15.50 12.25 -3.47
C GLY A 8 14.20 12.75 -4.11
N PRO A 9 14.20 13.92 -4.78
CA PRO A 9 13.01 14.49 -5.44
C PRO A 9 12.36 13.59 -6.50
N LEU A 10 13.08 12.63 -7.08
CA LEU A 10 12.49 11.67 -8.03
C LEU A 10 11.61 10.62 -7.32
N GLY A 11 11.89 10.37 -6.05
CA GLY A 11 11.12 9.44 -5.23
C GLY A 11 9.90 10.10 -4.60
N TYR A 12 10.15 11.21 -3.90
CA TYR A 12 9.16 12.09 -3.28
C TYR A 12 9.68 13.53 -3.35
N ASN A 13 8.78 14.48 -3.59
CA ASN A 13 9.13 15.90 -3.58
C ASN A 13 9.68 16.35 -2.22
N MET A 14 9.21 15.72 -1.13
CA MET A 14 9.65 15.99 0.24
C MET A 14 10.07 14.75 1.02
N MET A 15 10.92 14.94 2.04
CA MET A 15 11.29 13.87 2.97
C MET A 15 10.30 13.77 4.13
N TYR A 16 9.32 12.88 4.01
CA TYR A 16 8.36 12.59 5.06
C TYR A 16 8.96 11.70 6.16
N PRO A 17 8.59 11.86 7.43
CA PRO A 17 9.14 11.10 8.55
C PRO A 17 8.50 9.71 8.73
N PHE A 18 8.17 9.01 7.63
CA PHE A 18 7.64 7.64 7.71
C PHE A 18 8.56 6.73 8.55
N SER A 19 7.95 5.96 9.44
CA SER A 19 8.58 5.13 10.44
C SER A 19 8.02 3.70 10.42
N ILE A 20 8.67 2.81 11.17
CA ILE A 20 8.14 1.46 11.41
C ILE A 20 6.85 1.51 12.26
N GLY A 21 6.66 2.56 13.06
CA GLY A 21 5.43 2.79 13.83
C GLY A 21 4.21 2.89 12.93
N ASP A 22 4.30 3.64 11.84
CA ASP A 22 3.20 3.80 10.88
C ASP A 22 2.77 2.45 10.28
N LEU A 23 3.73 1.56 10.00
CA LEU A 23 3.44 0.20 9.51
C LEU A 23 2.75 -0.65 10.58
N ARG A 24 3.24 -0.63 11.81
CA ARG A 24 2.68 -1.40 12.94
C ARG A 24 1.26 -0.95 13.27
N ASP A 25 1.03 0.36 13.29
CA ASP A 25 -0.28 0.92 13.59
C ASP A 25 -1.24 0.64 12.44
N SER A 26 -0.79 0.74 11.19
CA SER A 26 -1.61 0.36 10.01
C SER A 26 -1.99 -1.12 10.04
N ALA A 27 -1.08 -2.01 10.43
CA ALA A 27 -1.38 -3.44 10.59
C ALA A 27 -2.40 -3.70 11.71
N SER A 28 -2.30 -2.96 12.82
CA SER A 28 -3.26 -3.06 13.93
C SER A 28 -4.65 -2.56 13.51
N VAL A 29 -4.71 -1.46 12.77
CA VAL A 29 -5.96 -0.93 12.18
C VAL A 29 -6.54 -1.92 11.18
N LEU A 30 -5.73 -2.51 10.29
CA LEU A 30 -6.16 -3.52 9.33
C LEU A 30 -6.84 -4.70 10.03
N TYR A 31 -6.15 -5.28 11.03
CA TYR A 31 -6.64 -6.44 11.78
C TYR A 31 -7.98 -6.11 12.46
N ASN A 32 -8.03 -5.00 13.20
CA ASN A 32 -9.27 -4.59 13.86
C ASN A 32 -10.39 -4.26 12.87
N TYR A 33 -10.08 -3.69 11.71
CA TYR A 33 -11.08 -3.34 10.72
C TYR A 33 -11.72 -4.60 10.11
N LEU A 34 -10.89 -5.60 9.77
CA LEU A 34 -11.35 -6.84 9.15
C LEU A 34 -12.07 -7.76 10.15
N GLU A 35 -11.59 -7.88 11.39
CA GLU A 35 -12.25 -8.70 12.42
C GLU A 35 -13.66 -8.17 12.77
N ASN A 36 -13.85 -6.85 12.72
CA ASN A 36 -15.15 -6.23 12.97
C ASN A 36 -16.03 -6.14 11.72
N ALA A 37 -15.47 -6.40 10.52
CA ALA A 37 -16.24 -6.37 9.29
C ALA A 37 -17.14 -7.61 9.21
N SER A 38 -18.46 -7.39 9.17
CA SER A 38 -19.44 -8.48 8.99
C SER A 38 -19.52 -9.01 7.55
N SER A 39 -18.75 -8.43 6.63
CA SER A 39 -18.73 -8.74 5.20
C SER A 39 -17.67 -9.79 4.88
N VAL A 40 -18.02 -10.74 4.01
CA VAL A 40 -17.07 -11.70 3.44
C VAL A 40 -16.07 -11.02 2.50
N LYS A 41 -16.46 -9.89 1.90
CA LYS A 41 -15.61 -9.14 0.97
C LYS A 41 -14.75 -8.12 1.72
N VAL A 42 -13.47 -8.05 1.34
CA VAL A 42 -12.51 -7.05 1.85
C VAL A 42 -12.92 -5.64 1.37
N PRO A 43 -13.10 -4.67 2.30
CA PRO A 43 -13.47 -3.29 1.99
C PRO A 43 -12.25 -2.46 1.54
N TRP A 44 -11.76 -2.71 0.31
CA TRP A 44 -10.55 -2.06 -0.21
C TRP A 44 -10.61 -0.53 -0.26
N ASP A 45 -11.75 0.06 -0.61
CA ASP A 45 -11.89 1.52 -0.68
C ASP A 45 -11.64 2.19 0.67
N ASP A 46 -12.23 1.63 1.73
CA ASP A 46 -12.05 2.12 3.09
C ASP A 46 -10.61 1.96 3.54
N LEU A 47 -9.99 0.80 3.28
CA LEU A 47 -8.59 0.55 3.65
C LEU A 47 -7.62 1.48 2.91
N ARG A 48 -7.85 1.73 1.62
CA ARG A 48 -7.07 2.70 0.83
C ARG A 48 -7.23 4.11 1.36
N TYR A 49 -8.44 4.49 1.77
CA TYR A 49 -8.67 5.80 2.40
C TYR A 49 -7.97 5.92 3.75
N ILE A 50 -8.13 4.92 4.63
CA ILE A 50 -7.51 4.90 5.96
C ILE A 50 -5.98 4.97 5.82
N PHE A 51 -5.36 4.15 4.98
CA PHE A 51 -3.90 4.16 4.86
C PHE A 51 -3.38 5.35 4.07
N GLY A 52 -4.09 5.75 3.01
CA GLY A 52 -3.66 6.79 2.08
C GLY A 52 -3.88 8.21 2.59
N GLU A 53 -4.99 8.47 3.29
CA GLU A 53 -5.35 9.82 3.76
C GLU A 53 -5.08 9.99 5.27
N ILE A 54 -5.25 8.94 6.09
CA ILE A 54 -5.10 9.04 7.55
C ILE A 54 -3.70 8.63 8.00
N MET A 55 -3.29 7.37 7.75
CA MET A 55 -2.03 6.83 8.30
C MET A 55 -0.80 7.46 7.64
N TYR A 56 -0.61 7.24 6.34
CA TYR A 56 0.51 7.82 5.60
C TYR A 56 0.19 9.23 5.11
N GLY A 57 -1.07 9.49 4.74
CA GLY A 57 -1.52 10.79 4.24
C GLY A 57 -1.40 11.94 5.23
N GLY A 58 -1.47 11.66 6.54
CA GLY A 58 -1.25 12.66 7.58
C GLY A 58 0.17 13.24 7.60
N HIS A 59 1.14 12.53 7.02
CA HIS A 59 2.52 13.02 6.88
C HIS A 59 2.73 13.78 5.57
N ILE A 60 1.99 13.44 4.53
CA ILE A 60 2.21 13.93 3.17
C ILE A 60 1.56 15.29 3.02
N VAL A 61 2.33 16.32 2.66
CA VAL A 61 1.78 17.68 2.49
C VAL A 61 1.70 18.10 1.03
N ASP A 62 2.51 17.51 0.15
CA ASP A 62 2.51 17.79 -1.28
C ASP A 62 1.44 16.97 -2.03
N ASP A 63 0.68 17.61 -2.91
CA ASP A 63 -0.44 16.97 -3.62
C ASP A 63 0.01 15.94 -4.66
N TRP A 64 1.18 16.12 -5.28
CA TRP A 64 1.72 15.13 -6.21
C TRP A 64 2.21 13.89 -5.46
N ASP A 65 2.85 14.07 -4.31
CA ASP A 65 3.23 12.98 -3.42
C ASP A 65 1.99 12.24 -2.86
N ARG A 66 0.90 12.96 -2.57
CA ARG A 66 -0.38 12.35 -2.15
C ARG A 66 -0.99 11.52 -3.28
N LYS A 67 -1.00 12.04 -4.50
CA LYS A 67 -1.45 11.30 -5.69
C LYS A 67 -0.61 10.05 -5.90
N LEU A 68 0.71 10.17 -5.82
CA LEU A 68 1.64 9.03 -5.91
C LEU A 68 1.29 7.97 -4.86
N CYS A 69 1.07 8.37 -3.60
CA CYS A 69 0.71 7.46 -2.54
C CYS A 69 -0.58 6.69 -2.83
N ARG A 70 -1.61 7.40 -3.28
CA ARG A 70 -2.88 6.80 -3.69
C ARG A 70 -2.69 5.80 -4.83
N THR A 71 -1.95 6.16 -5.86
CA THR A 71 -1.72 5.28 -7.02
C THR A 71 -1.00 3.99 -6.62
N TYR A 72 -0.06 4.04 -5.67
CA TYR A 72 0.56 2.83 -5.13
C TYR A 72 -0.43 1.96 -4.34
N LEU A 73 -1.31 2.58 -3.54
CA LEU A 73 -2.34 1.83 -2.80
C LEU A 73 -3.37 1.21 -3.74
N GLU A 74 -3.78 1.92 -4.79
CA GLU A 74 -4.67 1.39 -5.83
C GLU A 74 -4.03 0.19 -6.56
N PHE A 75 -2.73 0.27 -6.85
CA PHE A 75 -2.00 -0.81 -7.52
C PHE A 75 -1.85 -2.07 -6.66
N PHE A 76 -1.70 -1.94 -5.33
CA PHE A 76 -1.50 -3.12 -4.48
C PHE A 76 -2.76 -3.62 -3.80
N MET A 77 -3.71 -2.74 -3.47
CA MET A 77 -4.86 -3.07 -2.61
C MET A 77 -6.12 -3.23 -3.47
N HIS A 78 -6.26 -4.42 -4.04
CA HIS A 78 -7.38 -4.85 -4.86
C HIS A 78 -7.59 -6.37 -4.70
N ASP A 79 -8.68 -6.90 -5.24
CA ASP A 79 -9.07 -8.30 -5.04
C ASP A 79 -7.99 -9.28 -5.53
N GLU A 80 -7.33 -9.02 -6.67
CA GLU A 80 -6.27 -9.91 -7.19
C GLU A 80 -5.01 -9.97 -6.30
N LEU A 81 -4.87 -9.10 -5.28
CA LEU A 81 -3.81 -9.22 -4.27
C LEU A 81 -3.87 -10.57 -3.52
N LEU A 82 -5.07 -11.12 -3.34
CA LEU A 82 -5.29 -12.37 -2.61
C LEU A 82 -5.00 -13.62 -3.45
N ASP A 83 -4.83 -13.45 -4.77
CA ASP A 83 -4.49 -14.50 -5.71
C ASP A 83 -3.01 -14.36 -6.14
N GLU A 84 -2.76 -14.11 -7.43
CA GLU A 84 -1.45 -13.86 -8.02
C GLU A 84 -1.39 -12.41 -8.51
N THR A 85 -0.52 -11.60 -7.91
CA THR A 85 -0.35 -10.19 -8.27
C THR A 85 1.10 -9.85 -8.57
N GLU A 86 1.30 -8.84 -9.41
CA GLU A 86 2.62 -8.33 -9.75
C GLU A 86 3.14 -7.45 -8.59
N LEU A 87 4.29 -7.79 -8.04
CA LEU A 87 4.87 -7.06 -6.91
C LEU A 87 5.78 -5.91 -7.37
N VAL A 88 6.14 -5.84 -8.66
CA VAL A 88 6.85 -4.68 -9.21
C VAL A 88 5.89 -3.72 -9.90
N PRO A 89 5.60 -2.56 -9.30
CA PRO A 89 4.60 -1.64 -9.83
C PRO A 89 5.12 -0.86 -11.02
N PHE A 90 4.22 -0.61 -11.98
CA PHE A 90 4.43 0.28 -13.13
C PHE A 90 5.60 -0.13 -14.05
N THR A 91 5.90 -1.42 -14.12
CA THR A 91 6.89 -1.97 -15.06
C THR A 91 6.24 -2.43 -16.36
N ASP A 92 7.07 -2.59 -17.39
CA ASP A 92 6.71 -3.36 -18.56
C ASP A 92 6.87 -4.86 -18.21
N PRO A 93 5.78 -5.65 -18.21
CA PRO A 93 5.83 -7.07 -17.83
C PRO A 93 6.77 -7.89 -18.71
N SER A 94 7.05 -7.43 -19.95
CA SER A 94 8.01 -8.09 -20.84
C SER A 94 9.46 -7.92 -20.41
N LYS A 95 9.75 -6.95 -19.53
CA LYS A 95 11.11 -6.61 -19.08
C LYS A 95 11.40 -7.04 -17.65
N LEU A 96 10.40 -6.97 -16.77
CA LEU A 96 10.56 -7.33 -15.37
C LEU A 96 9.20 -7.71 -14.78
N SER A 97 9.11 -8.94 -14.30
CA SER A 97 7.96 -9.47 -13.57
C SER A 97 8.43 -10.22 -12.33
N PHE A 98 7.74 -10.00 -11.21
CA PHE A 98 7.94 -10.66 -9.93
C PHE A 98 6.57 -10.84 -9.26
N LEU A 99 6.01 -12.03 -9.41
CA LEU A 99 4.68 -12.36 -8.90
C LEU A 99 4.68 -12.62 -7.40
N SER A 100 3.52 -12.45 -6.77
CA SER A 100 3.30 -12.85 -5.38
C SER A 100 3.57 -14.34 -5.20
N PRO A 101 4.07 -14.77 -4.02
CA PRO A 101 4.17 -16.18 -3.70
C PRO A 101 2.78 -16.83 -3.78
N ALA A 102 2.73 -18.08 -4.26
CA ALA A 102 1.50 -18.84 -4.27
C ALA A 102 0.89 -18.88 -2.86
N PRO A 103 -0.45 -18.77 -2.72
CA PRO A 103 -1.10 -18.82 -1.43
C PRO A 103 -0.72 -20.13 -0.73
N SER A 104 -0.09 -20.02 0.45
CA SER A 104 0.18 -21.18 1.28
C SER A 104 -1.13 -21.72 1.80
N SER A 105 -1.36 -23.03 1.66
CA SER A 105 -2.38 -23.73 2.45
C SER A 105 -2.09 -23.43 3.92
N HIS A 106 -2.95 -22.67 4.59
CA HIS A 106 -2.87 -22.53 6.03
C HIS A 106 -3.20 -23.91 6.63
N GLU A 107 -2.17 -24.68 6.97
CA GLU A 107 -2.27 -25.84 7.89
C GLU A 107 -2.39 -25.37 9.34
#